data_AF-A0A0I9Y984-F1
#
_entry.id   AF-A0A0I9Y984-F1
#
_cell.length_a   1.000
_cell.length_b   1.000
_cell.length_c   1.000
_cell.angle_alpha   90.00
_cell.angle_beta   90.00
_cell.angle_gamma   90.00
#
_symmetry.space_group_name_H-M   'P 1'
#
loop_
_entity.id
_entity.type
_entity.pdbx_description
1 polymer ?
#
loop_
_entity_poly.entity_id
_entity_poly.type
_entity_poly.pdbx_seq_one_letter_code
_entity_poly.pdbx_strand_id
1 'polypeptide(L)'
;MQASPDSMTGISTKMVEIAHQVSIANAQKAPAMTKIPAPGKDSVSALLARFFNARGVSYQVHTDRGADIGKQLSWSLKDAATKYEETEKHITSLLLPDDYG
;
A
#
# COMPACT_ATOMS: atom_id res chain seq x y z
N MET A 1 -23.01 1.58 -11.08
CA MET A 1 -21.54 1.46 -10.98
C MET A 1 -21.19 0.06 -11.45
N GLN A 2 -20.58 -0.07 -12.63
CA GLN A 2 -20.24 -1.37 -13.21
C GLN A 2 -18.78 -1.69 -12.86
N ALA A 3 -18.52 -2.89 -12.34
CA ALA A 3 -17.17 -3.36 -12.10
C ALA A 3 -16.44 -3.51 -13.45
N SER A 4 -15.30 -2.84 -13.61
CA SER A 4 -14.46 -2.92 -14.82
C SER A 4 -13.13 -3.58 -14.44
N PRO A 5 -12.80 -4.77 -14.99
CA PRO A 5 -11.53 -5.46 -14.73
C PRO A 5 -10.32 -4.58 -15.06
N ASP A 6 -10.34 -3.86 -16.18
CA ASP A 6 -9.28 -2.92 -16.57
C ASP A 6 -9.07 -1.83 -15.52
N SER A 7 -10.18 -1.28 -14.99
CA SER A 7 -10.12 -0.28 -13.93
C SER A 7 -9.53 -0.85 -12.63
N MET A 8 -9.90 -2.08 -12.27
CA MET A 8 -9.35 -2.77 -11.09
C MET A 8 -7.86 -3.03 -11.24
N THR A 9 -7.41 -3.50 -12.42
CA THR A 9 -5.98 -3.68 -12.73
C THR A 9 -5.22 -2.36 -12.67
N GLY A 10 -5.79 -1.28 -13.23
CA GLY A 10 -5.19 0.05 -13.16
C GLY A 10 -5.05 0.58 -11.72
N ILE A 11 -6.07 0.39 -10.88
CA ILE A 11 -6.02 0.77 -9.45
C ILE A 11 -5.01 -0.10 -8.70
N SER A 12 -4.97 -1.40 -8.97
CA SER A 12 -3.99 -2.33 -8.38
C SER A 12 -2.56 -1.84 -8.60
N THR A 13 -2.21 -1.44 -9.83
CA THR A 13 -0.88 -0.92 -10.15
C THR A 13 -0.57 0.37 -9.38
N LYS A 14 -1.52 1.32 -9.34
CA LYS A 14 -1.37 2.57 -8.59
C LYS A 14 -1.19 2.33 -7.08
N MET A 15 -1.89 1.35 -6.51
CA MET A 15 -1.77 1.02 -5.10
C MET A 15 -0.38 0.47 -4.75
N VAL A 16 0.23 -0.35 -5.63
CA VAL A 16 1.62 -0.80 -5.46
C VAL A 16 2.58 0.39 -5.52
N GLU A 17 2.38 1.30 -6.47
CA GLU A 17 3.20 2.49 -6.59
C GLU A 17 3.13 3.36 -5.33
N ILE A 18 1.91 3.64 -4.83
CA ILE A 18 1.71 4.40 -3.59
C ILE A 18 2.40 3.71 -2.41
N ALA A 19 2.20 2.40 -2.24
CA ALA A 19 2.83 1.64 -1.15
C ALA A 19 4.36 1.73 -1.23
N HIS A 20 4.93 1.65 -2.42
CA HIS A 20 6.37 1.79 -2.64
C HIS A 20 6.88 3.19 -2.30
N GLN A 21 6.18 4.25 -2.74
CA GLN A 21 6.52 5.63 -2.41
C GLN A 21 6.46 5.90 -0.91
N VAL A 22 5.46 5.35 -0.20
CA VAL A 22 5.36 5.44 1.26
C VAL A 22 6.59 4.81 1.92
N SER A 23 6.98 3.60 1.52
CA SER A 23 8.17 2.94 2.07
C SER A 23 9.45 3.74 1.83
N ILE A 24 9.65 4.28 0.62
CA ILE A 24 10.82 5.12 0.29
C ILE A 24 10.85 6.38 1.15
N ALA A 25 9.74 7.12 1.21
CA ALA A 25 9.65 8.36 1.96
C ALA A 25 9.89 8.12 3.46
N ASN A 26 9.33 7.03 4.00
CA ASN A 26 9.52 6.63 5.39
C ASN A 26 10.99 6.33 5.70
N ALA A 27 11.65 5.55 4.85
CA ALA A 27 13.07 5.21 5.00
C ALA A 27 13.98 6.44 4.92
N GLN A 28 13.70 7.37 3.99
CA GLN A 28 14.48 8.61 3.85
C GLN A 28 14.37 9.53 5.07
N LYS A 29 13.19 9.59 5.72
CA LYS A 29 12.95 10.47 6.86
C LYS A 29 13.26 9.83 8.21
N ALA A 30 13.45 8.50 8.25
CA ALA A 30 13.75 7.76 9.47
C ALA A 30 14.86 8.40 10.34
N PRO A 31 16.05 8.73 9.81
CA PRO A 31 17.12 9.26 10.66
C PRO A 31 16.76 10.60 11.31
N ALA A 32 16.02 11.46 10.60
CA ALA A 32 15.61 12.76 11.11
C ALA A 32 14.59 12.65 12.25
N MET A 33 13.79 11.59 12.28
CA MET A 33 12.76 11.38 13.30
C MET A 33 13.21 10.48 14.46
N THR A 34 14.27 9.69 14.27
CA THR A 34 14.76 8.72 15.29
C THR A 34 16.15 9.05 15.84
N LYS A 35 16.77 10.14 15.40
CA LYS A 35 18.06 10.62 15.92
C LYS A 35 17.99 12.08 16.37
N ILE A 36 16.88 12.47 16.98
CA ILE A 36 16.66 13.81 17.53
C ILE A 36 17.52 13.96 18.80
N PRO A 37 18.47 14.90 18.83
CA PRO A 37 19.26 15.16 20.03
C PRO A 37 18.45 15.93 21.07
N ALA A 38 18.87 15.85 22.33
CA ALA A 38 18.33 16.70 23.38
C ALA A 38 18.72 18.17 23.12
N PRO A 39 17.78 19.12 23.18
CA PRO A 39 18.08 20.53 22.93
C PRO A 39 18.87 21.19 24.06
N GLY A 40 18.87 20.60 25.26
CA GLY A 40 19.58 21.06 26.45
C GLY A 40 20.16 19.91 27.28
N LYS A 41 20.90 20.26 28.33
CA LYS A 41 21.54 19.29 29.25
C LYS A 41 20.64 18.87 30.42
N ASP A 42 19.45 19.47 30.54
CA ASP A 42 18.51 19.19 31.60
C ASP A 42 17.70 17.89 31.35
N SER A 43 17.07 17.39 32.40
CA SER A 43 16.30 16.14 32.36
C SER A 43 15.06 16.23 31.48
N VAL A 44 14.46 17.42 31.32
CA VAL A 44 13.29 17.63 30.47
C VAL A 44 13.68 17.54 29.01
N SER A 45 14.78 18.18 28.61
CA SER A 45 15.37 18.07 27.27
C SER A 45 15.70 16.62 26.89
N ALA A 46 16.27 15.85 27.82
CA ALA A 46 16.54 14.43 27.62
C ALA A 46 15.25 13.60 27.45
N LEU A 47 14.22 13.89 28.25
CA LEU A 47 12.92 13.22 28.16
C LEU A 47 12.23 13.52 26.81
N LEU A 48 12.23 14.77 26.37
CA LEU A 48 11.65 15.18 25.10
C LEU A 48 12.32 14.47 23.92
N ALA A 49 13.66 14.44 23.88
CA ALA A 49 14.38 13.71 22.85
C ALA A 49 14.01 12.22 22.84
N ARG A 50 13.98 11.56 24.00
CA ARG A 50 13.56 10.15 24.10
C ARG A 50 12.13 9.94 23.57
N PHE A 51 11.20 10.81 23.95
CA PHE A 51 9.81 10.73 23.52
C PHE A 51 9.66 10.82 21.99
N PHE A 52 10.25 11.84 21.37
CA PHE A 52 10.13 12.03 19.93
C PHE A 52 10.83 10.94 19.12
N ASN A 53 11.98 10.45 19.59
CA ASN A 53 12.66 9.33 18.95
C ASN A 53 11.82 8.04 19.00
N ALA A 54 11.21 7.73 20.16
CA ALA A 54 10.30 6.60 20.30
C ALA A 54 9.04 6.74 19.42
N ARG A 55 8.52 7.97 19.29
CA ARG A 55 7.42 8.30 18.39
C ARG A 55 7.82 8.09 16.93
N GLY A 56 9.04 8.49 16.54
CA GLY A 56 9.59 8.26 15.20
C GLY A 56 9.63 6.77 14.84
N VAL A 57 10.13 5.93 15.75
CA VAL A 57 10.14 4.47 15.56
C VAL A 57 8.72 3.91 15.42
N SER A 58 7.80 4.33 16.29
CA SER A 58 6.41 3.88 16.22
C SER A 58 5.74 4.28 14.91
N TYR A 59 5.99 5.51 14.43
CA TYR A 59 5.50 5.97 13.14
C TYR A 59 6.00 5.10 11.99
N GLN A 60 7.29 4.72 12.00
CA GLN A 60 7.84 3.83 10.96
C GLN A 60 7.12 2.49 10.89
N VAL A 61 6.86 1.87 12.05
CA VAL A 61 6.13 0.60 12.13
C VAL A 61 4.72 0.75 11.53
N HIS A 62 4.03 1.85 11.84
CA HIS A 62 2.68 2.10 11.31
C HIS A 62 2.67 2.36 9.80
N THR A 63 3.62 3.12 9.28
CA THR A 63 3.69 3.43 7.84
C THR A 63 4.10 2.20 7.02
N ASP A 64 5.03 1.39 7.51
CA ASP A 64 5.40 0.13 6.86
C ASP A 64 4.21 -0.84 6.84
N ARG A 65 3.46 -0.94 7.95
CA ARG A 65 2.23 -1.73 8.00
C ARG A 65 1.16 -1.21 7.03
N GLY A 66 1.01 0.11 6.92
CA GLY A 66 0.10 0.74 5.96
C GLY A 66 0.46 0.43 4.50
N ALA A 67 1.75 0.48 4.16
CA ALA A 67 2.24 0.10 2.84
C ALA A 67 1.95 -1.37 2.51
N ASP A 68 2.12 -2.27 3.47
CA ASP A 68 1.80 -3.69 3.28
C ASP A 68 0.30 -3.95 3.08
N ILE A 69 -0.56 -3.25 3.83
CA ILE A 69 -2.01 -3.27 3.60
C ILE A 69 -2.35 -2.79 2.18
N GLY A 70 -1.69 -1.73 1.70
CA GLY A 70 -1.85 -1.24 0.32
C GLY A 70 -1.47 -2.28 -0.74
N LYS A 71 -0.38 -3.03 -0.53
CA LYS A 71 0.02 -4.14 -1.42
C LYS A 71 -0.99 -5.29 -1.40
N GLN A 72 -1.49 -5.67 -0.23
CA GLN A 72 -2.51 -6.72 -0.11
C GLN A 72 -3.79 -6.33 -0.85
N LEU A 73 -4.24 -5.09 -0.69
CA LEU A 73 -5.40 -4.57 -1.42
C LEU A 73 -5.18 -4.60 -2.94
N SER A 74 -3.98 -4.22 -3.41
CA SER A 74 -3.61 -4.32 -4.82
C SER A 74 -3.76 -5.76 -5.35
N TRP A 75 -3.23 -6.75 -4.63
CA TRP A 75 -3.36 -8.15 -5.04
C TRP A 75 -4.80 -8.62 -5.07
N SER A 76 -5.63 -8.23 -4.09
CA SER A 76 -7.06 -8.55 -4.09
C SER A 76 -7.79 -7.92 -5.28
N LEU A 77 -7.46 -6.69 -5.66
CA LEU A 77 -8.03 -6.04 -6.84
C LEU A 77 -7.64 -6.75 -8.14
N LYS A 78 -6.38 -7.17 -8.25
CA LYS A 78 -5.89 -7.93 -9.40
C LYS A 78 -6.58 -9.29 -9.52
N ASP A 79 -6.69 -10.02 -8.40
CA ASP A 79 -7.40 -11.30 -8.35
C ASP A 79 -8.89 -11.14 -8.73
N ALA A 80 -9.55 -10.10 -8.23
CA ALA A 80 -10.92 -9.78 -8.61
C ALA A 80 -11.03 -9.49 -10.11
N ALA A 81 -10.14 -8.67 -10.68
CA ALA A 81 -10.13 -8.36 -12.10
C ALA A 81 -10.07 -9.63 -12.97
N THR A 82 -9.14 -10.54 -12.64
CA THR A 82 -9.00 -11.84 -13.32
C THR A 82 -10.27 -12.67 -13.24
N LYS A 83 -10.91 -12.76 -12.06
CA LYS A 83 -12.17 -13.52 -11.89
C LYS A 83 -13.32 -12.94 -12.72
N TYR A 84 -13.43 -11.61 -12.80
CA TYR A 84 -14.43 -10.98 -13.66
C TYR A 84 -14.16 -11.25 -15.14
N GLU A 85 -12.91 -11.18 -15.60
CA GLU A 85 -12.54 -11.51 -16.99
C GLU A 85 -12.83 -12.98 -17.34
N GLU A 86 -12.52 -13.91 -16.45
CA GLU A 86 -12.80 -15.34 -16.63
C GLU A 86 -14.31 -15.61 -16.70
N THR A 87 -15.09 -14.95 -15.84
CA THR A 87 -16.55 -15.06 -15.83
C THR A 87 -17.15 -14.54 -17.14
N GLU A 88 -16.69 -13.38 -17.62
CA GLU A 88 -17.15 -12.81 -18.89
C GLU A 88 -16.83 -13.73 -20.08
N LYS A 89 -15.61 -14.30 -20.12
CA LYS A 89 -15.23 -15.29 -21.15
C LYS A 89 -16.11 -16.53 -21.11
N HIS A 90 -16.40 -17.05 -19.92
CA HIS A 90 -17.26 -18.22 -19.76
C HIS A 90 -18.70 -17.95 -20.20
N ILE A 91 -19.27 -16.80 -19.82
CA ILE A 91 -20.59 -16.37 -20.27
C ILE A 91 -20.61 -16.22 -21.79
N THR A 92 -19.60 -15.57 -22.37
CA THR A 92 -19.48 -15.39 -23.82
C THR A 92 -19.44 -16.74 -24.54
N SER A 93 -18.66 -17.71 -24.06
CA SER A 93 -18.59 -19.05 -24.69
C SER A 93 -19.90 -19.85 -24.56
N LEU A 94 -20.70 -19.61 -23.51
CA LEU A 94 -22.01 -20.25 -23.33
C LEU A 94 -23.08 -19.63 -24.22
N LEU A 95 -23.02 -18.32 -24.45
CA LEU A 95 -24.02 -17.57 -25.21
C LEU A 95 -23.73 -17.52 -26.71
N LEU A 96 -22.46 -17.67 -27.08
CA LEU A 96 -21.98 -17.75 -28.46
C LEU A 96 -21.14 -19.03 -28.62
N PRO A 97 -21.75 -20.23 -28.59
CA PRO A 97 -21.02 -21.44 -28.93
C PRO A 97 -20.47 -21.28 -30.35
N ASP A 98 -19.23 -21.74 -30.56
CA ASP A 98 -18.54 -21.71 -31.85
C ASP A 98 -19.30 -22.52 -32.92
N ASP A 99 -20.38 -21.96 -33.47
CA ASP A 99 -21.03 -22.42 -34.69
C ASP A 99 -20.60 -21.48 -35.81
N TYR A 100 -19.58 -21.90 -36.57
CA TYR A 100 -19.55 -21.98 -38.04
C TYR A 100 -18.23 -22.63 -38.46
N GLY A 101 -18.24 -23.97 -38.51
CA GLY A 101 -17.36 -24.75 -39.38
C GLY A 101 -17.86 -24.74 -40.83
#